data_AF-A0A368DDY1-F1
#
_entry.id   AF-A0A368DDY1-F1
#
_cell.length_a   1.000
_cell.length_b   1.000
_cell.length_c   1.000
_cell.angle_alpha   90.00
_cell.angle_beta   90.00
_cell.angle_gamma   90.00
#
_symmetry.space_group_name_H-M   'P 1'
#
loop_
_entity.id
_entity.type
_entity.pdbx_description
1 polymer ?
#
loop_
_entity_poly.entity_id
_entity_poly.type
_entity_poly.pdbx_seq_one_letter_code
_entity_poly.pdbx_strand_id
1 'polypeptide(L)'
;MKRNYKLKSIKSILENFVDQDKISDGIFNVKIKQAWEKAVEKKILDYTKSIYIKGDVLFIEVSNPILKQEILYSRQKVIDLINDDLGKEIIKKIVLK
;
A
#
# COMPACT_ATOMS: atom_id res chain seq x y z
N MET A 1 -8.30 -35.00 -35.45
CA MET A 1 -8.40 -34.04 -34.33
C MET A 1 -7.00 -33.58 -33.92
N LYS A 2 -6.51 -32.46 -34.47
CA LYS A 2 -5.19 -31.90 -34.11
C LYS A 2 -5.38 -30.95 -32.92
N ARG A 3 -4.90 -31.36 -31.75
CA ARG A 3 -4.92 -30.57 -30.51
C ARG A 3 -3.89 -29.46 -30.65
N ASN A 4 -4.31 -28.28 -31.11
CA ASN A 4 -3.48 -27.07 -31.18
C ASN A 4 -3.17 -26.60 -29.75
N TYR A 5 -2.12 -27.16 -29.16
CA TYR A 5 -1.43 -26.56 -28.03
C TYR A 5 -0.73 -25.32 -28.53
N LYS A 6 -1.49 -24.24 -28.68
CA LYS A 6 -0.97 -22.90 -28.89
C LYS A 6 -0.05 -22.65 -27.71
N LEU A 7 1.26 -22.80 -27.95
CA LEU A 7 2.32 -22.36 -27.06
C LEU A 7 2.02 -20.88 -26.80
N LYS A 8 1.27 -20.57 -25.73
CA LYS A 8 1.34 -19.24 -25.14
C LYS A 8 2.81 -19.09 -24.82
N SER A 9 3.51 -18.30 -25.63
CA SER A 9 4.94 -18.06 -25.49
C SER A 9 5.22 -17.80 -24.02
N ILE A 10 6.24 -18.45 -23.47
CA ILE A 10 6.67 -18.27 -22.07
C ILE A 10 6.78 -16.76 -21.76
N LYS A 11 7.19 -15.96 -22.74
CA LYS A 11 7.19 -14.48 -22.67
C LYS A 11 5.82 -13.89 -22.32
N SER A 12 4.76 -14.29 -23.00
CA SER A 12 3.40 -13.82 -22.71
C SER A 12 2.92 -14.26 -21.33
N ILE A 13 3.31 -15.46 -20.89
CA ILE A 13 2.97 -15.93 -19.54
C ILE A 13 3.70 -15.07 -18.49
N LEU A 14 5.00 -14.83 -18.65
CA LEU A 14 5.80 -13.96 -17.78
C LEU A 14 5.30 -12.51 -17.76
N GLU A 15 4.94 -11.94 -18.92
CA GLU A 15 4.34 -10.60 -19.01
C GLU A 15 3.01 -10.53 -18.24
N ASN A 16 2.13 -11.51 -18.42
CA ASN A 16 0.87 -11.58 -17.68
C ASN A 16 1.08 -11.72 -16.16
N PHE A 17 2.11 -12.46 -15.71
CA PHE A 17 2.44 -12.57 -14.29
C PHE A 17 2.89 -11.22 -13.72
N VAL A 18 3.84 -10.54 -14.39
CA VAL A 18 4.32 -9.22 -13.96
C VAL A 18 3.20 -8.18 -13.92
N ASP A 19 2.28 -8.23 -14.89
CA ASP A 19 1.15 -7.29 -14.93
C ASP A 19 0.11 -7.60 -13.85
N GLN A 20 -0.15 -8.89 -13.55
CA GLN A 20 -1.01 -9.26 -12.42
C GLN A 20 -0.45 -8.78 -11.08
N ASP A 21 0.86 -8.88 -10.86
CA ASP A 21 1.51 -8.40 -9.64
C ASP A 21 1.37 -6.87 -9.49
N LYS A 22 1.61 -6.11 -10.57
CA LYS A 22 1.43 -4.64 -10.57
C LYS A 22 -0.01 -4.23 -10.32
N ILE A 23 -0.98 -4.96 -10.87
CA ILE A 23 -2.40 -4.70 -10.64
C ILE A 23 -2.74 -4.98 -9.17
N SER A 24 -2.24 -6.08 -8.62
CA SER A 24 -2.40 -6.43 -7.20
C SER A 24 -1.83 -5.32 -6.31
N ASP A 25 -0.61 -4.84 -6.60
CA ASP A 25 0.04 -3.75 -5.86
C ASP A 25 -0.76 -2.43 -5.96
N GLY A 26 -1.29 -2.12 -7.15
CA GLY A 26 -2.13 -0.94 -7.37
C GLY A 26 -3.42 -0.99 -6.55
N ILE A 27 -4.14 -2.12 -6.59
CA ILE A 27 -5.35 -2.34 -5.79
C ILE A 27 -5.01 -2.24 -4.29
N PHE A 28 -3.86 -2.78 -3.90
CA PHE A 28 -3.43 -2.79 -2.52
C PHE A 28 -3.08 -1.37 -2.01
N ASN A 29 -2.41 -0.56 -2.83
CA ASN A 29 -2.15 0.85 -2.52
C ASN A 29 -3.44 1.67 -2.37
N VAL A 30 -4.48 1.40 -3.17
CA VAL A 30 -5.78 2.06 -3.02
C VAL A 30 -6.43 1.70 -1.68
N LYS A 31 -6.42 0.41 -1.29
CA LYS A 31 -6.94 -0.02 0.01
C LYS A 31 -6.18 0.60 1.18
N ILE A 32 -4.85 0.65 1.10
CA ILE A 32 -3.99 1.30 2.09
C ILE A 32 -4.38 2.78 2.24
N LYS A 33 -4.58 3.49 1.13
CA LYS A 33 -5.00 4.90 1.16
C LYS A 33 -6.34 5.08 1.86
N GLN A 34 -7.32 4.22 1.57
CA GLN A 34 -8.63 4.24 2.23
C GLN A 34 -8.54 3.92 3.73
N ALA A 35 -7.74 2.92 4.11
CA ALA A 35 -7.52 2.56 5.50
C ALA A 35 -6.82 3.71 6.27
N TRP A 36 -5.85 4.37 5.65
CA TRP A 36 -5.21 5.57 6.18
C TRP A 36 -6.22 6.71 6.40
N GLU A 37 -7.06 7.00 5.40
CA GLU A 37 -8.12 8.01 5.50
C GLU A 37 -9.08 7.79 6.68
N LYS A 38 -9.29 6.54 7.10
CA LYS A 38 -10.07 6.20 8.29
C LYS A 38 -9.25 6.24 9.59
N ALA A 39 -7.97 5.93 9.52
CA ALA A 39 -7.10 5.80 10.69
C ALA A 39 -6.63 7.15 11.26
N VAL A 40 -6.57 8.20 10.43
CA VAL A 40 -6.06 9.51 10.83
C VAL A 40 -7.11 10.62 10.75
N GLU A 41 -6.87 11.70 11.50
CA GLU A 41 -7.69 12.89 11.45
C GLU A 41 -7.53 13.65 10.13
N LYS A 42 -8.58 14.40 9.75
CA LYS A 42 -8.60 15.23 8.54
C LYS A 42 -7.39 16.16 8.42
N LYS A 43 -6.93 16.75 9.53
CA LYS A 43 -5.74 17.62 9.55
C LYS A 43 -4.46 16.91 9.08
N ILE A 44 -4.36 15.59 9.23
CA ILE A 44 -3.20 14.80 8.76
C ILE A 44 -3.35 14.51 7.27
N LEU A 45 -4.57 14.20 6.82
CA LEU A 45 -4.88 13.95 5.41
C LEU A 45 -4.59 15.18 4.53
N ASP A 46 -4.98 16.36 4.98
CA ASP A 46 -4.81 17.61 4.23
C ASP A 46 -3.33 17.93 3.92
N TYR A 47 -2.40 17.38 4.70
CA TYR A 47 -0.94 17.57 4.53
C TYR A 47 -0.22 16.29 4.08
N THR A 48 -0.95 15.19 3.86
CA THR A 48 -0.41 13.94 3.31
C THR A 48 -0.31 14.07 1.80
N LYS A 49 0.93 14.14 1.28
CA LYS A 49 1.19 14.27 -0.16
C LYS A 49 1.09 12.94 -0.89
N SER A 50 1.63 11.89 -0.30
CA SER A 50 1.64 10.55 -0.90
C SER A 50 1.68 9.46 0.18
N ILE A 51 1.06 8.33 -0.14
CA ILE A 51 1.08 7.13 0.68
C ILE A 51 1.17 5.91 -0.21
N TYR A 52 2.09 5.01 0.10
CA TYR A 52 2.26 3.75 -0.60
C TYR A 52 2.93 2.73 0.31
N ILE A 53 2.73 1.46 0.02
CA ILE A 53 3.40 0.38 0.72
C ILE A 53 4.45 -0.26 -0.20
N LYS A 54 5.57 -0.68 0.40
CA LYS A 54 6.58 -1.49 -0.28
C LYS A 54 7.04 -2.58 0.67
N GLY A 55 6.67 -3.83 0.37
CA GLY A 55 6.83 -4.93 1.32
C GLY A 55 5.91 -4.74 2.53
N ASP A 56 6.49 -4.73 3.72
CA ASP A 56 5.81 -4.52 5.02
C ASP A 56 5.98 -3.08 5.57
N VAL A 57 6.53 -2.18 4.76
CA VAL A 57 6.80 -0.79 5.16
C VAL A 57 5.84 0.16 4.46
N LEU A 58 5.11 0.94 5.27
CA LEU A 58 4.27 2.04 4.82
C LEU A 58 5.10 3.32 4.70
N PHE A 59 5.15 3.89 3.50
CA PHE A 59 5.82 5.15 3.22
C PHE A 59 4.78 6.25 3.13
N ILE A 60 5.03 7.34 3.88
CA ILE A 60 4.12 8.46 3.96
C ILE A 60 4.93 9.73 3.74
N GLU A 61 4.50 10.56 2.81
CA GLU A 61 5.05 11.89 2.61
C GLU A 61 4.10 12.91 3.21
N VAL A 62 4.59 13.68 4.18
CA VAL A 62 3.80 14.71 4.86
C VAL A 62 4.50 16.05 4.70
N SER A 63 3.77 17.11 4.38
CA SER A 63 4.37 18.43 4.18
C SER A 63 4.66 19.17 5.49
N ASN A 64 3.88 18.91 6.54
CA ASN A 64 4.00 19.60 7.84
C ASN A 64 4.91 18.84 8.83
N PRO A 65 6.02 19.43 9.30
CA PRO A 65 6.94 18.80 10.25
C PRO A 65 6.32 18.44 11.60
N ILE A 66 5.34 19.22 12.09
CA ILE A 66 4.66 18.96 13.37
C ILE A 66 3.80 17.70 13.25
N LEU A 67 3.05 17.58 12.15
CA LEU A 67 2.24 16.39 11.89
C LEU A 67 3.11 15.14 11.69
N LYS A 68 4.30 15.28 11.10
CA LYS A 68 5.27 14.17 11.07
C LYS A 68 5.61 13.69 12.49
N GLN A 69 5.87 14.60 13.41
CA GLN A 69 6.17 14.23 14.80
C GLN A 69 4.96 13.57 15.47
N GLU A 70 3.75 14.12 15.33
CA GLU A 70 2.52 13.50 15.85
C GLU A 70 2.31 12.07 15.32
N ILE A 71 2.56 11.84 14.02
CA ILE A 71 2.49 10.50 13.42
C ILE A 71 3.58 9.59 13.99
N LEU A 72 4.81 10.08 14.20
CA LEU A 72 5.88 9.26 14.80
C LEU A 72 5.52 8.80 16.21
N TYR A 73 4.93 9.67 17.03
CA TYR A 73 4.47 9.31 18.38
C TYR A 73 3.31 8.31 18.35
N SER A 74 2.40 8.45 17.39
CA SER A 74 1.22 7.58 17.25
C SER A 74 1.42 6.40 16.29
N ARG A 75 2.64 6.18 15.79
CA ARG A 75 2.92 5.26 14.67
C ARG A 75 2.41 3.84 14.91
N GLN A 76 2.53 3.32 16.13
CA GLN A 76 2.11 1.96 16.43
C GLN A 76 0.58 1.84 16.35
N LYS A 77 -0.14 2.77 17.01
CA LYS A 77 -1.60 2.85 16.94
C LYS A 77 -2.10 2.95 15.50
N VAL A 78 -1.43 3.74 14.68
CA VAL A 78 -1.75 3.90 13.26
C VAL A 78 -1.54 2.59 12.49
N ILE A 79 -0.43 1.88 12.74
CA ILE A 79 -0.17 0.56 12.15
C ILE A 79 -1.29 -0.42 12.52
N ASP A 80 -1.64 -0.47 13.80
CA ASP A 80 -2.67 -1.37 14.32
C ASP A 80 -4.02 -1.09 13.66
N LEU A 81 -4.46 0.18 13.63
CA LEU A 81 -5.72 0.58 12.99
C LEU A 81 -5.79 0.22 11.50
N ILE A 82 -4.69 0.40 10.77
CA ILE A 82 -4.66 0.08 9.34
C ILE A 82 -4.68 -1.43 9.12
N ASN A 83 -3.90 -2.20 9.89
CA ASN A 83 -3.92 -3.66 9.81
C ASN A 83 -5.30 -4.24 10.19
N ASP A 84 -5.97 -3.64 11.18
CA ASP A 84 -7.32 -4.00 11.61
C ASP A 84 -8.35 -3.73 10.50
N ASP A 85 -8.30 -2.55 9.84
CA ASP A 85 -9.20 -2.24 8.70
C ASP A 85 -8.95 -3.17 7.50
N LEU A 86 -7.71 -3.62 7.32
CA LEU A 86 -7.33 -4.56 6.26
C LEU A 86 -7.60 -6.03 6.63
N GLY A 87 -7.91 -6.33 7.89
CA GLY A 87 -8.15 -7.68 8.41
C GLY A 87 -6.93 -8.61 8.38
N LYS A 88 -5.71 -8.05 8.28
CA LYS A 88 -4.45 -8.80 8.25
C LYS A 88 -3.28 -7.91 8.65
N GLU A 89 -2.31 -8.51 9.34
CA GLU A 89 -1.08 -7.84 9.80
C GLU A 89 -0.05 -7.76 8.67
N ILE A 90 -0.07 -6.66 7.91
CA ILE A 90 0.79 -6.46 6.73
C ILE A 90 1.83 -5.39 6.99
N ILE A 91 1.41 -4.31 7.64
CA ILE A 91 2.26 -3.16 7.91
C ILE A 91 2.98 -3.42 9.23
N LYS A 92 4.31 -3.38 9.20
CA LYS A 92 5.16 -3.54 10.39
C LYS A 92 5.91 -2.27 10.74
N LYS A 93 6.05 -1.34 9.80
CA LYS A 93 6.83 -0.12 9.97
C LYS A 93 6.26 1.03 9.16
N ILE A 94 6.36 2.23 9.72
CA ILE A 94 6.11 3.49 9.01
C ILE A 94 7.43 4.21 8.78
N VAL A 95 7.61 4.74 7.56
CA VAL A 95 8.69 5.65 7.18
C VAL A 95 8.09 6.95 6.69
N LEU A 96 8.43 8.05 7.35
CA LEU A 96 8.02 9.39 6.94
C LEU A 96 9.10 10.03 6.05
N LYS A 97 8.68 10.56 4.91
CA LYS A 97 9.48 11.44 4.04
C LYS A 97 9.11 12.89 4.25
#